data_AF-A0A8S3GU80-F1
#
_entry.id   AF-A0A8S3GU80-F1
#
_cell.length_a   1.000
_cell.length_b   1.000
_cell.length_c   1.000
_cell.angle_alpha   90.00
_cell.angle_beta   90.00
_cell.angle_gamma   90.00
#
_symmetry.space_group_name_H-M   'P 1'
#
loop_
_entity.id
_entity.type
_entity.pdbx_description
1 polymer ?
#
loop_
_entity_poly.entity_id
_entity_poly.type
_entity_poly.pdbx_seq_one_letter_code
_entity_poly.pdbx_strand_id
1 'polypeptide(L)'
;MAEVVQRHLEDMLSEFEQAKSIGMFTEAEIKKIVRTRRRHEYKIIRRTKEKECYLDYIKYETHLLKLVQLRREKLKLGRIYKKDEIDLAIKRRVERLFRSVCHRFKNDINLWLTFIEFLKKQHDYSTASSTFTNALHTHGNKYWLWIMAAKFELETMVSPSSARSLFQRALRLMPQEKKLWLEYFKFELLYVELIQKRQQVLDRTKQETQDDNEDDAILQGKIVEIVFVNAQATVESK
;
A
#
# COMPACT_ATOMS: atom_id res chain seq x y z
N MET A 1 -7.79 -15.56 -27.71
CA MET A 1 -7.97 -15.99 -26.30
C MET A 1 -6.93 -17.03 -25.91
N ALA A 2 -6.80 -18.13 -26.64
CA ALA A 2 -5.78 -19.16 -26.37
C ALA A 2 -4.34 -18.64 -26.50
N GLU A 3 -4.02 -17.85 -27.54
CA GLU A 3 -2.69 -17.25 -27.72
C GLU A 3 -2.26 -16.33 -26.57
N VAL A 4 -3.18 -15.54 -26.03
CA VAL A 4 -2.90 -14.64 -24.89
C VAL A 4 -2.60 -15.45 -23.63
N VAL A 5 -3.40 -16.50 -23.36
CA VAL A 5 -3.14 -17.42 -22.24
C VAL A 5 -1.78 -18.11 -22.41
N GLN A 6 -1.46 -18.52 -23.63
CA GLN A 6 -0.22 -19.21 -23.93
C GLN A 6 1.00 -18.31 -23.70
N ARG A 7 0.95 -17.06 -24.20
CA ARG A 7 1.99 -16.06 -23.93
C ARG A 7 2.17 -15.80 -22.43
N HIS A 8 1.07 -15.62 -21.70
CA HIS A 8 1.15 -15.44 -20.25
C HIS A 8 1.83 -16.63 -19.57
N LEU A 9 1.54 -17.87 -20.00
CA LEU A 9 2.18 -19.07 -19.44
C LEU A 9 3.67 -19.17 -19.79
N GLU A 10 4.06 -18.72 -20.99
CA GLU A 10 5.46 -18.66 -21.42
C GLU A 10 6.26 -17.68 -20.56
N ASP A 11 5.70 -16.51 -20.26
CA ASP A 11 6.32 -15.53 -19.34
C ASP A 11 6.57 -16.12 -17.94
N MET A 12 5.83 -17.17 -17.54
CA MET A 12 5.98 -17.85 -16.26
C MET A 12 6.98 -19.01 -16.28
N LEU A 13 7.56 -19.37 -17.43
CA LEU A 13 8.47 -20.52 -17.50
C LEU A 13 9.76 -20.26 -16.74
N SER A 14 10.31 -19.05 -16.85
CA SER A 14 11.56 -18.66 -16.20
C SER A 14 11.50 -18.86 -14.69
N GLU A 15 10.41 -18.44 -14.02
CA GLU A 15 10.28 -18.64 -12.57
C GLU A 15 10.25 -20.12 -12.16
N PHE A 16 9.69 -21.01 -12.99
CA PHE A 16 9.62 -22.44 -12.70
C PHE A 16 10.94 -23.16 -12.96
N GLU A 17 11.68 -22.78 -13.98
CA GLU A 17 13.04 -23.29 -14.22
C GLU A 17 13.94 -22.97 -13.04
N GLN A 18 13.88 -21.72 -12.57
CA GLN A 18 14.62 -21.29 -11.40
C GLN A 18 14.17 -22.04 -10.14
N ALA A 19 12.86 -22.13 -9.91
CA ALA A 19 12.33 -22.86 -8.76
C ALA A 19 12.67 -24.36 -8.77
N LYS A 20 12.75 -25.00 -9.95
CA LYS A 20 13.20 -26.38 -10.13
C LYS A 20 14.70 -26.51 -9.84
N SER A 21 15.51 -25.58 -10.33
CA SER A 21 16.98 -25.60 -10.15
C SER A 21 17.40 -25.56 -8.67
N ILE A 22 16.64 -24.86 -7.84
CA ILE A 22 16.88 -24.75 -6.38
C ILE A 22 16.29 -25.96 -5.62
N GLY A 23 15.53 -26.83 -6.29
CA GLY A 23 14.78 -27.90 -5.64
C GLY A 23 13.61 -27.40 -4.80
N MET A 24 13.13 -26.18 -5.03
CA MET A 24 12.00 -25.61 -4.29
C MET A 24 10.68 -26.28 -4.65
N PHE A 25 10.52 -26.72 -5.90
CA PHE A 25 9.38 -27.49 -6.36
C PHE A 25 9.82 -28.70 -7.18
N THR A 26 9.04 -29.77 -7.08
CA THR A 26 9.19 -30.93 -7.96
C THR A 26 8.52 -30.69 -9.31
N GLU A 27 8.89 -31.44 -10.33
CA GLU A 27 8.28 -31.31 -11.66
C GLU A 27 6.77 -31.63 -11.66
N ALA A 28 6.33 -32.56 -10.81
CA ALA A 28 4.91 -32.86 -10.64
C ALA A 28 4.13 -31.68 -10.03
N GLU A 29 4.72 -30.99 -9.05
CA GLU A 29 4.13 -29.79 -8.46
C GLU A 29 4.05 -28.65 -9.46
N ILE A 30 5.12 -28.40 -10.22
CA ILE A 30 5.15 -27.37 -11.27
C ILE A 30 4.07 -27.64 -12.31
N LYS A 31 3.93 -28.88 -12.79
CA LYS A 31 2.85 -29.27 -13.72
C LYS A 31 1.46 -28.98 -13.13
N LYS A 32 1.27 -29.20 -11.83
CA LYS A 32 0.00 -28.87 -11.13
C LYS A 32 -0.24 -27.36 -11.06
N ILE A 33 0.78 -26.56 -10.77
CA ILE A 33 0.69 -25.10 -10.73
C ILE A 33 0.34 -24.57 -12.12
N VAL A 34 1.08 -24.97 -13.15
CA VAL A 34 0.85 -24.55 -14.55
C VAL A 34 -0.57 -24.87 -15.01
N ARG A 35 -1.06 -26.10 -14.73
CA ARG A 35 -2.44 -26.50 -15.03
C ARG A 35 -3.47 -25.61 -14.32
N THR A 36 -3.20 -25.24 -13.07
CA THR A 36 -4.13 -24.44 -12.25
C THR A 36 -4.16 -22.99 -12.74
N ARG A 37 -3.00 -22.38 -12.97
CA ARG A 37 -2.89 -21.03 -13.57
C ARG A 37 -3.54 -20.93 -14.93
N ARG A 38 -3.33 -21.92 -15.81
CA ARG A 38 -4.00 -22.00 -17.11
C ARG A 38 -5.52 -21.88 -16.97
N ARG A 39 -6.12 -22.59 -16.01
CA ARG A 39 -7.57 -22.52 -15.76
C ARG A 39 -8.00 -21.12 -15.30
N HIS A 40 -7.25 -20.47 -14.43
CA HIS A 40 -7.54 -19.10 -13.99
C HIS A 40 -7.38 -18.06 -15.11
N GLU A 41 -6.32 -18.15 -15.92
CA GLU A 41 -6.10 -17.29 -17.09
C GLU A 41 -7.26 -17.41 -18.09
N TYR A 42 -7.69 -18.64 -18.40
CA TYR A 42 -8.87 -18.85 -19.23
C TYR A 42 -10.13 -18.23 -18.63
N LYS A 43 -10.36 -18.36 -17.31
CA LYS A 43 -11.51 -17.73 -16.63
C LYS A 43 -11.47 -16.20 -16.74
N ILE A 44 -10.32 -15.59 -16.53
CA ILE A 44 -10.15 -14.13 -16.57
C ILE A 44 -10.26 -13.59 -17.99
N ILE A 45 -9.84 -14.33 -19.01
CA ILE A 45 -9.85 -13.84 -20.41
C ILE A 45 -11.23 -14.00 -21.07
N ARG A 46 -12.20 -14.70 -20.46
CA ARG A 46 -13.61 -14.80 -20.94
C ARG A 46 -14.21 -13.44 -21.28
N ARG A 47 -15.19 -13.42 -22.20
CA ARG A 47 -15.91 -12.19 -22.58
C ARG A 47 -16.63 -11.57 -21.38
N THR A 48 -17.31 -12.41 -20.59
CA THR A 48 -17.90 -12.00 -19.31
C THR A 48 -16.80 -11.96 -18.25
N LYS A 49 -16.59 -10.78 -17.68
CA LYS A 49 -15.55 -10.54 -16.67
C LYS A 49 -16.18 -10.48 -15.29
N GLU A 50 -16.17 -11.61 -14.60
CA GLU A 50 -16.69 -11.71 -13.23
C GLU A 50 -15.62 -11.34 -12.22
N LYS A 51 -16.01 -10.56 -11.20
CA LYS A 51 -15.13 -10.16 -10.09
C LYS A 51 -14.56 -11.38 -9.35
N GLU A 52 -15.39 -12.39 -9.12
CA GLU A 52 -15.04 -13.63 -8.42
C GLU A 52 -13.88 -14.37 -9.10
N CYS A 53 -13.84 -14.40 -10.43
CA CYS A 53 -12.75 -15.03 -11.18
C CYS A 53 -11.39 -14.38 -10.89
N TYR A 54 -11.33 -13.06 -10.72
CA TYR A 54 -10.11 -12.35 -10.32
C TYR A 54 -9.76 -12.64 -8.86
N LEU A 55 -10.74 -12.58 -7.96
CA LEU A 55 -10.52 -12.82 -6.53
C LEU A 55 -10.01 -14.23 -6.26
N ASP A 56 -10.57 -15.25 -6.91
CA ASP A 56 -10.11 -16.62 -6.79
C ASP A 56 -8.68 -16.78 -7.28
N TYR A 57 -8.32 -16.08 -8.37
CA TYR A 57 -6.96 -16.15 -8.87
C TYR A 57 -5.97 -15.45 -7.94
N ILE A 58 -6.33 -14.27 -7.42
CA ILE A 58 -5.54 -13.54 -6.43
C ILE A 58 -5.35 -14.38 -5.17
N LYS A 59 -6.40 -15.03 -4.66
CA LYS A 59 -6.32 -15.95 -3.52
C LYS A 59 -5.34 -17.09 -3.79
N TYR A 60 -5.41 -17.70 -4.98
CA TYR A 60 -4.49 -18.74 -5.37
C TYR A 60 -3.02 -18.27 -5.41
N GLU A 61 -2.75 -17.15 -6.08
CA GLU A 61 -1.39 -16.63 -6.22
C GLU A 61 -0.83 -16.11 -4.88
N THR A 62 -1.66 -15.54 -4.00
CA THR A 62 -1.22 -15.14 -2.65
C THR A 62 -0.87 -16.34 -1.77
N HIS A 63 -1.64 -17.44 -1.86
CA HIS A 63 -1.29 -18.69 -1.19
C HIS A 63 0.00 -19.30 -1.76
N LEU A 64 0.19 -19.25 -3.08
CA LEU A 64 1.42 -19.72 -3.72
C LEU A 64 2.63 -18.90 -3.28
N LEU A 65 2.51 -17.57 -3.20
CA LEU A 65 3.57 -16.69 -2.70
C LEU A 65 3.93 -17.04 -1.25
N LYS A 66 2.93 -17.25 -0.38
CA LYS A 66 3.15 -17.67 1.01
C LYS A 66 3.85 -19.03 1.08
N LEU A 67 3.47 -19.99 0.22
CA LEU A 67 4.13 -21.29 0.16
C LEU A 67 5.61 -21.17 -0.25
N VAL A 68 5.91 -20.33 -1.24
CA VAL A 68 7.28 -20.03 -1.68
C VAL A 68 8.10 -19.45 -0.54
N GLN A 69 7.55 -18.47 0.19
CA GLN A 69 8.20 -17.85 1.35
C GLN A 69 8.52 -18.88 2.45
N LEU A 70 7.57 -19.75 2.80
CA LEU A 70 7.78 -20.81 3.80
C LEU A 70 8.84 -21.84 3.35
N ARG A 71 8.82 -22.25 2.07
CA ARG A 71 9.82 -23.19 1.53
C ARG A 71 11.22 -22.58 1.51
N ARG A 72 11.31 -21.28 1.22
CA ARG A 72 12.58 -20.54 1.23
C ARG A 72 13.20 -20.51 2.62
N GLU A 73 12.40 -20.24 3.65
CA GLU A 73 12.84 -20.31 5.05
C GLU A 73 13.34 -21.71 5.41
N LYS A 74 12.58 -22.75 5.02
CA LYS A 74 12.96 -24.16 5.29
C LYS A 74 14.27 -24.56 4.62
N LEU A 75 14.49 -24.13 3.38
CA LEU A 75 15.70 -24.43 2.61
C LEU A 75 16.91 -23.58 3.05
N LYS A 76 16.73 -22.63 3.98
CA LYS A 76 17.75 -21.68 4.43
C LYS A 76 18.43 -20.95 3.27
N LEU A 77 17.70 -20.74 2.18
CA LEU A 77 18.16 -19.95 1.06
C LEU A 77 18.26 -18.52 1.58
N GLY A 78 19.46 -17.95 1.58
CA GLY A 78 19.70 -16.58 2.04
C GLY A 78 18.70 -15.59 1.41
N ARG A 79 18.45 -14.48 2.10
CA ARG A 79 17.34 -13.53 1.81
C ARG A 79 17.28 -13.03 0.36
N ILE A 80 18.37 -13.13 -0.41
CA ILE A 80 18.56 -12.51 -1.73
C ILE A 80 18.56 -13.54 -2.86
N TYR A 81 18.96 -14.79 -2.61
CA TYR A 81 19.25 -15.75 -3.69
C TYR A 81 18.00 -16.08 -4.53
N LYS A 82 17.99 -15.70 -5.82
CA LYS A 82 16.89 -15.89 -6.78
C LYS A 82 15.52 -15.40 -6.28
N LYS A 83 15.50 -14.42 -5.37
CA LYS A 83 14.26 -13.85 -4.83
C LYS A 83 13.51 -13.04 -5.88
N ASP A 84 14.23 -12.31 -6.71
CA ASP A 84 13.63 -11.48 -7.75
C ASP A 84 13.03 -12.31 -8.90
N GLU A 85 13.62 -13.45 -9.19
CA GLU A 85 13.18 -14.35 -10.26
C GLU A 85 11.91 -15.13 -9.89
N ILE A 86 11.74 -15.47 -8.60
CA ILE A 86 10.64 -16.32 -8.13
C ILE A 86 9.61 -15.51 -7.34
N ASP A 87 9.98 -15.02 -6.15
CA ASP A 87 9.06 -14.36 -5.23
C ASP A 87 8.52 -13.06 -5.83
N LEU A 88 9.39 -12.24 -6.41
CA LEU A 88 8.99 -10.97 -6.99
C LEU A 88 8.18 -11.16 -8.28
N ALA A 89 8.43 -12.21 -9.06
CA ALA A 89 7.61 -12.55 -10.24
C ALA A 89 6.16 -12.88 -9.83
N ILE A 90 5.98 -13.70 -8.79
CA ILE A 90 4.66 -14.03 -8.24
C ILE A 90 4.00 -12.78 -7.63
N LYS A 91 4.75 -11.99 -6.84
CA LYS A 91 4.25 -10.72 -6.26
C LYS A 91 3.75 -9.77 -7.34
N ARG A 92 4.54 -9.51 -8.38
CA ARG A 92 4.16 -8.65 -9.53
C ARG A 92 2.92 -9.17 -10.24
N ARG A 93 2.73 -10.50 -10.34
CA ARG A 93 1.51 -11.09 -10.89
C ARG A 93 0.29 -10.77 -10.03
N VAL A 94 0.38 -10.95 -8.71
CA VAL A 94 -0.69 -10.60 -7.77
C VAL A 94 -1.04 -9.13 -7.89
N GLU A 95 -0.05 -8.24 -7.93
CA GLU A 95 -0.27 -6.79 -8.11
C GLU A 95 -0.98 -6.48 -9.43
N ARG A 96 -0.58 -7.12 -10.53
CA ARG A 96 -1.24 -6.92 -11.84
C ARG A 96 -2.70 -7.32 -11.81
N LEU A 97 -3.03 -8.43 -11.13
CA LEU A 97 -4.40 -8.89 -10.95
C LEU A 97 -5.22 -7.92 -10.10
N PHE A 98 -4.65 -7.44 -8.99
CA PHE A 98 -5.29 -6.41 -8.16
C PHE A 98 -5.51 -5.10 -8.91
N ARG A 99 -4.51 -4.59 -9.62
CA ARG A 99 -4.65 -3.38 -10.47
C ARG A 99 -5.75 -3.56 -11.50
N SER A 100 -5.80 -4.73 -12.14
CA SER A 100 -6.84 -5.06 -13.13
C SER A 100 -8.24 -5.08 -12.51
N VAL A 101 -8.41 -5.70 -11.35
CA VAL A 101 -9.73 -5.81 -10.69
C VAL A 101 -10.17 -4.47 -10.12
N CYS A 102 -9.26 -3.69 -9.51
CA CYS A 102 -9.55 -2.36 -8.97
C CYS A 102 -9.90 -1.37 -10.09
N HIS A 103 -9.19 -1.43 -11.23
CA HIS A 103 -9.51 -0.57 -12.38
C HIS A 103 -10.86 -0.93 -13.01
N ARG A 104 -11.26 -2.20 -13.01
CA ARG A 104 -12.53 -2.63 -13.58
C ARG A 104 -13.71 -2.37 -12.63
N PHE A 105 -13.53 -2.63 -11.35
CA PHE A 105 -14.56 -2.53 -10.32
C PHE A 105 -14.25 -1.38 -9.35
N LYS A 106 -14.02 -0.18 -9.90
CA LYS A 106 -13.55 1.00 -9.16
C LYS A 106 -14.44 1.39 -7.99
N ASN A 107 -15.74 1.09 -8.06
CA ASN A 107 -16.72 1.48 -7.04
C ASN A 107 -16.60 0.65 -5.75
N ASP A 108 -15.94 -0.51 -5.79
CA ASP A 108 -15.80 -1.37 -4.64
C ASP A 108 -14.54 -1.04 -3.83
N ILE A 109 -14.76 -0.36 -2.71
CA ILE A 109 -13.69 0.08 -1.80
C ILE A 109 -12.97 -1.08 -1.16
N ASN A 110 -13.66 -2.20 -0.93
CA ASN A 110 -13.04 -3.35 -0.28
C ASN A 110 -11.93 -3.95 -1.15
N LEU A 111 -12.03 -3.82 -2.49
CA LEU A 111 -10.95 -4.23 -3.40
C LEU A 111 -9.69 -3.37 -3.20
N TRP A 112 -9.86 -2.06 -3.06
CA TRP A 112 -8.74 -1.15 -2.80
C TRP A 112 -8.10 -1.43 -1.43
N LEU A 113 -8.91 -1.61 -0.39
CA LEU A 113 -8.42 -1.91 0.96
C LEU A 113 -7.67 -3.25 1.04
N THR A 114 -8.23 -4.31 0.44
CA THR A 114 -7.57 -5.62 0.39
C THR A 114 -6.27 -5.58 -0.42
N PHE A 115 -6.22 -4.78 -1.48
CA PHE A 115 -4.99 -4.58 -2.24
C PHE A 115 -3.93 -3.84 -1.42
N ILE A 116 -4.30 -2.76 -0.72
CA ILE A 116 -3.40 -2.01 0.16
C ILE A 116 -2.89 -2.91 1.29
N GLU A 117 -3.75 -3.71 1.91
CA GLU A 117 -3.36 -4.66 2.96
C GLU A 117 -2.35 -5.69 2.44
N PHE A 118 -2.55 -6.20 1.22
CA PHE A 118 -1.58 -7.06 0.56
C PHE A 118 -0.22 -6.38 0.37
N LEU A 119 -0.21 -5.13 -0.13
CA LEU A 119 1.04 -4.38 -0.34
C LEU A 119 1.77 -4.11 0.99
N LYS A 120 1.04 -3.75 2.05
CA LYS A 120 1.60 -3.60 3.41
C LYS A 120 2.26 -4.89 3.91
N LYS A 121 1.62 -6.04 3.70
CA LYS A 121 2.18 -7.37 4.07
C LYS A 121 3.44 -7.72 3.27
N GLN A 122 3.55 -7.22 2.02
CA GLN A 122 4.75 -7.40 1.19
C GLN A 122 5.80 -6.30 1.38
N HIS A 123 5.62 -5.40 2.37
CA HIS A 123 6.47 -4.25 2.65
C HIS A 123 6.67 -3.31 1.44
N ASP A 124 5.68 -3.24 0.55
CA ASP A 124 5.72 -2.37 -0.63
C ASP A 124 4.97 -1.06 -0.37
N TYR A 125 5.60 -0.19 0.40
CA TYR A 125 4.94 1.00 0.91
C TYR A 125 4.76 2.09 -0.15
N SER A 126 5.68 2.18 -1.12
CA SER A 126 5.60 3.13 -2.24
C SER A 126 4.40 2.85 -3.15
N THR A 127 4.21 1.59 -3.53
CA THR A 127 3.03 1.21 -4.32
C THR A 127 1.74 1.28 -3.49
N ALA A 128 1.79 1.03 -2.18
CA ALA A 128 0.65 1.21 -1.29
C ALA A 128 0.19 2.68 -1.23
N SER A 129 1.13 3.62 -1.09
CA SER A 129 0.86 5.07 -1.16
C SER A 129 0.21 5.47 -2.49
N SER A 130 0.80 5.00 -3.61
CA SER A 130 0.21 5.22 -4.94
C SER A 130 -1.18 4.59 -5.10
N THR A 131 -1.46 3.49 -4.40
CA THR A 131 -2.77 2.84 -4.42
C THR A 131 -3.78 3.62 -3.59
N PHE A 132 -3.37 4.21 -2.45
CA PHE A 132 -4.20 5.13 -1.68
C PHE A 132 -4.60 6.35 -2.52
N THR A 133 -3.65 6.98 -3.20
CA THR A 133 -3.98 8.14 -4.05
C THR A 133 -4.99 7.76 -5.13
N ASN A 134 -4.81 6.62 -5.80
CA ASN A 134 -5.79 6.12 -6.78
C ASN A 134 -7.18 5.86 -6.17
N ALA A 135 -7.24 5.23 -5.00
CA ALA A 135 -8.50 4.98 -4.29
C ALA A 135 -9.20 6.30 -3.87
N LEU A 136 -8.44 7.33 -3.51
CA LEU A 136 -8.97 8.65 -3.15
C LEU A 136 -9.54 9.40 -4.35
N HIS A 137 -9.01 9.19 -5.56
CA HIS A 137 -9.58 9.78 -6.78
C HIS A 137 -11.00 9.24 -7.05
N THR A 138 -11.28 7.97 -6.74
CA THR A 138 -12.60 7.36 -6.95
C THR A 138 -13.51 7.51 -5.73
N HIS A 139 -12.96 7.58 -4.52
CA HIS A 139 -13.72 7.59 -3.25
C HIS A 139 -13.44 8.84 -2.39
N GLY A 140 -13.21 9.99 -3.02
CA GLY A 140 -12.88 11.24 -2.33
C GLY A 140 -13.94 11.74 -1.34
N ASN A 141 -15.20 11.30 -1.46
CA ASN A 141 -16.28 11.68 -0.54
C ASN A 141 -16.28 10.88 0.78
N LYS A 142 -15.30 10.01 1.03
CA LYS A 142 -15.23 9.21 2.26
C LYS A 142 -14.12 9.72 3.18
N TYR A 143 -14.48 10.56 4.14
CA TYR A 143 -13.53 11.19 5.08
C TYR A 143 -12.60 10.18 5.78
N TRP A 144 -13.10 9.00 6.14
CA TRP A 144 -12.31 7.97 6.82
C TRP A 144 -11.18 7.39 5.94
N LEU A 145 -11.34 7.40 4.61
CA LEU A 145 -10.30 6.92 3.69
C LEU A 145 -9.12 7.90 3.64
N TRP A 146 -9.41 9.20 3.72
CA TRP A 146 -8.39 10.25 3.83
C TRP A 146 -7.60 10.13 5.14
N ILE A 147 -8.30 9.93 6.26
CA ILE A 147 -7.65 9.71 7.57
C ILE A 147 -6.75 8.47 7.51
N MET A 148 -7.23 7.38 6.91
CA MET A 148 -6.45 6.14 6.76
C MET A 148 -5.19 6.35 5.92
N ALA A 149 -5.29 7.07 4.80
CA ALA A 149 -4.16 7.39 3.93
C ALA A 149 -3.14 8.29 4.65
N ALA A 150 -3.60 9.34 5.36
CA ALA A 150 -2.71 10.25 6.09
C ALA A 150 -1.99 9.55 7.25
N LYS A 151 -2.67 8.66 7.99
CA LYS A 151 -2.04 7.81 9.02
C LYS A 151 -0.97 6.90 8.42
N PHE A 152 -1.24 6.29 7.27
CA PHE A 152 -0.27 5.46 6.58
C PHE A 152 1.00 6.25 6.17
N GLU A 153 0.84 7.45 5.63
CA GLU A 153 1.97 8.33 5.26
C GLU A 153 2.83 8.75 6.47
N LEU A 154 2.20 9.06 7.62
CA LEU A 154 2.93 9.42 8.82
C LEU A 154 3.63 8.21 9.46
N GLU A 155 2.89 7.13 9.72
CA GLU A 155 3.39 6.01 10.52
C GLU A 155 4.35 5.11 9.74
N THR A 156 4.10 4.92 8.44
CA THR A 156 4.85 3.96 7.63
C THR A 156 5.85 4.62 6.70
N MET A 157 5.46 5.71 6.01
CA MET A 157 6.36 6.41 5.07
C MET A 157 7.20 7.51 5.75
N VAL A 158 6.87 7.86 7.01
CA VAL A 158 7.54 8.93 7.78
C VAL A 158 7.53 10.26 7.02
N SER A 159 6.44 10.53 6.29
CA SER A 159 6.28 11.72 5.44
C SER A 159 5.19 12.65 5.98
N PRO A 160 5.51 13.52 6.95
CA PRO A 160 4.53 14.44 7.55
C PRO A 160 4.00 15.47 6.54
N SER A 161 4.83 15.90 5.59
CA SER A 161 4.42 16.81 4.51
C SER A 161 3.35 16.19 3.61
N SER A 162 3.52 14.92 3.22
CA SER A 162 2.53 14.18 2.43
C SER A 162 1.22 14.01 3.20
N ALA A 163 1.28 13.63 4.47
CA ALA A 163 0.11 13.50 5.33
C ALA A 163 -0.65 14.85 5.50
N ARG A 164 0.07 15.96 5.72
CA ARG A 164 -0.52 17.30 5.78
C ARG A 164 -1.22 17.68 4.47
N SER A 165 -0.60 17.39 3.33
CA SER A 165 -1.20 17.63 2.02
C SER A 165 -2.50 16.84 1.81
N LEU A 166 -2.57 15.59 2.32
CA LEU A 166 -3.78 14.77 2.28
C LEU A 166 -4.89 15.35 3.13
N PHE A 167 -4.59 15.78 4.36
CA PHE A 167 -5.59 16.44 5.22
C PHE A 167 -6.11 17.75 4.60
N GLN A 168 -5.23 18.61 4.11
CA GLN A 168 -5.63 19.86 3.45
C GLN A 168 -6.47 19.62 2.19
N ARG A 169 -6.17 18.59 1.39
CA ARG A 169 -7.01 18.17 0.26
C ARG A 169 -8.36 17.66 0.73
N ALA A 170 -8.39 16.83 1.76
CA ALA A 170 -9.62 16.29 2.33
C ALA A 170 -10.54 17.41 2.86
N LEU A 171 -9.98 18.40 3.56
CA LEU A 171 -10.71 19.54 4.12
C LEU A 171 -11.25 20.49 3.04
N ARG A 172 -10.56 20.62 1.90
CA ARG A 172 -11.11 21.34 0.74
C ARG A 172 -12.36 20.67 0.16
N LEU A 173 -12.43 19.33 0.23
CA LEU A 173 -13.57 18.56 -0.28
C LEU A 173 -14.71 18.45 0.76
N MET A 174 -14.36 18.27 2.02
CA MET A 174 -15.28 18.02 3.13
C MET A 174 -14.96 18.92 4.33
N PRO A 175 -15.13 20.26 4.21
CA PRO A 175 -14.77 21.20 5.27
C PRO A 175 -15.66 21.08 6.52
N GLN A 176 -16.85 20.50 6.36
CA GLN A 176 -17.85 20.39 7.43
C GLN A 176 -17.69 19.14 8.31
N GLU A 177 -16.79 18.22 7.93
CA GLU A 177 -16.61 16.95 8.64
C GLU A 177 -15.74 17.13 9.89
N LYS A 178 -16.38 17.27 11.06
CA LYS A 178 -15.71 17.45 12.36
C LYS A 178 -14.64 16.40 12.65
N LYS A 179 -14.89 15.14 12.28
CA LYS A 179 -13.93 14.03 12.49
C LYS A 179 -12.63 14.23 11.73
N LEU A 180 -12.69 14.84 10.54
CA LEU A 180 -11.51 15.12 9.73
C LEU A 180 -10.64 16.21 10.38
N TRP A 181 -11.27 17.27 10.89
CA TRP A 181 -10.58 18.30 11.67
C TRP A 181 -9.94 17.76 12.94
N LEU A 182 -10.66 16.93 13.70
CA LEU A 182 -10.13 16.31 14.93
C LEU A 182 -8.91 15.44 14.65
N GLU A 183 -8.95 14.62 13.60
CA GLU A 183 -7.80 13.78 13.25
C GLU A 183 -6.64 14.61 12.68
N TYR A 184 -6.91 15.70 11.98
CA TYR A 184 -5.86 16.61 11.52
C TYR A 184 -5.18 17.36 12.69
N PHE A 185 -5.97 17.82 13.65
CA PHE A 185 -5.46 18.43 14.89
C PHE A 185 -4.59 17.46 15.69
N LYS A 186 -5.07 16.22 15.91
CA LYS A 186 -4.27 15.16 16.55
C LYS A 186 -2.97 14.87 15.79
N PHE A 187 -3.03 14.86 14.46
CA PHE A 187 -1.86 14.66 13.61
C PHE A 187 -0.80 15.74 13.84
N GLU A 188 -1.17 17.02 13.84
CA GLU A 188 -0.22 18.11 14.05
C GLU A 188 0.36 18.07 15.47
N LEU A 189 -0.45 17.77 16.49
CA LEU A 189 0.02 17.59 17.87
C LEU A 189 1.06 16.48 18.00
N LEU A 190 0.77 15.29 17.45
CA LEU A 190 1.70 14.16 17.47
C LEU A 190 3.00 14.49 16.72
N TYR A 191 2.92 15.32 15.67
CA TYR A 191 4.10 15.77 14.94
C TYR A 191 4.95 16.74 15.77
N VAL A 192 4.34 17.68 16.50
CA VAL A 192 5.04 18.57 17.44
C VAL A 192 5.76 17.74 18.52
N GLU A 193 5.08 16.77 19.14
CA GLU A 193 5.71 15.88 20.13
C GLU A 193 6.90 15.09 19.55
N LEU A 194 6.79 14.66 18.30
CA LEU A 194 7.86 13.93 17.61
C LEU A 194 9.09 14.82 17.41
N ILE A 195 8.91 16.08 17.02
CA ILE A 195 10.01 17.05 16.85
C ILE A 195 10.65 17.37 18.20
N GLN A 196 9.86 17.65 19.23
CA GLN A 196 10.37 17.91 20.59
C GLN A 196 11.24 16.75 21.10
N LYS A 197 10.79 15.50 20.93
CA LYS A 197 11.57 14.32 21.31
C LYS A 197 12.86 14.18 20.49
N ARG A 198 12.84 14.55 19.20
CA ARG A 198 14.05 14.54 18.36
C ARG A 198 15.05 15.59 18.84
N GLN A 199 14.61 16.80 19.15
CA GLN A 199 15.46 17.85 19.68
C GLN A 199 16.08 17.47 21.02
N GLN A 200 15.30 16.92 21.97
CA GLN A 200 15.84 16.44 23.24
C GLN A 200 16.96 15.38 23.11
N VAL A 201 16.97 14.61 22.03
CA VAL A 201 18.04 13.65 21.72
C VAL A 201 19.23 14.34 21.03
N LEU A 202 18.96 15.32 20.17
CA LEU A 202 19.98 16.12 19.48
C LEU A 202 20.74 17.06 20.42
N ASP A 203 20.07 17.70 21.37
CA ASP A 203 20.67 18.57 22.40
C ASP A 203 21.60 17.80 23.34
N ARG A 204 21.39 16.48 23.48
CA ARG A 204 22.32 15.59 24.19
C ARG A 204 23.57 15.24 23.38
N THR A 205 23.56 15.50 22.07
CA THR A 205 24.62 15.06 21.13
C THR A 205 25.36 16.19 20.42
N LYS A 206 24.89 17.45 20.46
CA LYS A 206 25.62 18.59 19.91
C LYS A 206 25.53 19.85 20.77
N GLN A 207 26.70 20.39 21.11
CA GLN A 207 26.89 21.83 21.34
C GLN A 207 26.83 22.53 19.98
N GLU A 208 26.00 23.57 19.91
CA GLU A 208 25.99 24.68 18.94
C GLU A 208 25.93 24.34 17.43
N THR A 209 24.75 24.52 16.82
CA THR A 209 24.60 25.22 15.54
C THR A 209 23.23 25.89 15.49
N GLN A 210 23.21 27.22 15.39
CA GLN A 210 22.01 28.04 15.19
C GLN A 210 21.48 27.85 13.75
N ASP A 211 20.29 27.29 13.60
CA ASP A 211 19.48 27.44 12.38
C ASP A 211 17.99 27.07 12.66
N ASP A 212 17.32 27.74 13.62
CA ASP A 212 16.06 27.23 14.22
C ASP A 212 14.81 28.13 14.10
N ASN A 213 14.70 29.04 13.11
CA ASN A 213 13.51 29.90 13.03
C ASN A 213 12.22 29.16 12.60
N GLU A 214 12.31 28.13 11.76
CA GLU A 214 11.13 27.34 11.32
C GLU A 214 10.72 26.27 12.35
N ASP A 215 11.70 25.64 12.99
CA ASP A 215 11.47 24.64 14.02
C ASP A 215 10.79 25.28 15.24
N ASP A 216 11.17 26.49 15.64
CA ASP A 216 10.52 27.24 16.72
C ASP A 216 9.01 27.48 16.48
N ALA A 217 8.59 27.78 15.26
CA ALA A 217 7.18 28.00 14.95
C ALA A 217 6.35 26.70 14.99
N ILE A 218 6.95 25.58 14.57
CA ILE A 218 6.33 24.25 14.64
C ILE A 218 6.26 23.78 16.10
N LEU A 219 7.32 24.00 16.88
CA LEU A 219 7.41 23.67 18.30
C LEU A 219 6.44 24.45 19.17
N GLN A 220 6.23 25.73 18.84
CA GLN A 220 5.23 26.59 19.47
C GLN A 220 3.79 26.17 19.13
N GLY A 221 3.59 25.18 18.26
CA GLY A 221 2.26 24.65 17.95
C GLY A 221 1.38 25.62 17.15
N LYS A 222 1.94 26.67 16.53
CA LYS A 222 1.17 27.68 15.78
C LYS A 222 0.29 27.06 14.70
N ILE A 223 0.77 26.00 14.04
CA ILE A 223 -0.02 25.27 13.05
C ILE A 223 -1.26 24.64 13.70
N VAL A 224 -1.11 24.03 14.87
CA VAL A 224 -2.19 23.40 15.64
C VAL A 224 -3.27 24.43 16.01
N GLU A 225 -2.86 25.62 16.45
CA GLU A 225 -3.77 26.73 16.75
C GLU A 225 -4.54 27.18 15.51
N ILE A 226 -3.85 27.36 14.37
CA ILE A 226 -4.48 27.72 13.09
C ILE A 226 -5.49 26.66 12.67
N VAL A 227 -5.17 25.37 12.80
CA VAL A 227 -6.11 24.28 12.50
C VAL A 227 -7.35 24.38 13.37
N PHE A 228 -7.19 24.65 14.66
CA PHE A 228 -8.30 24.75 15.60
C PHE A 228 -9.22 25.95 15.31
N VAL A 229 -8.65 27.13 15.09
CA VAL A 229 -9.42 28.34 14.74
C VAL A 229 -10.19 28.14 13.43
N ASN A 230 -9.56 27.56 12.42
CA ASN A 230 -10.23 27.24 11.15
C ASN A 230 -11.33 26.19 11.33
N ALA A 231 -11.12 25.20 12.19
CA ALA A 231 -12.15 24.21 12.51
C ALA A 231 -13.36 24.86 13.20
N GLN A 232 -13.15 25.77 14.15
CA GLN A 232 -14.24 26.50 14.82
C GLN A 232 -15.03 27.35 13.82
N ALA A 233 -14.36 28.20 13.04
CA ALA A 233 -15.01 29.07 12.07
C ALA A 233 -15.84 28.30 11.02
N THR A 234 -15.33 27.16 10.54
CA THR A 234 -16.04 26.35 9.54
C THR A 234 -17.21 25.58 10.12
N VAL A 235 -17.08 25.07 11.35
CA VAL A 235 -18.12 24.28 12.04
C VAL A 235 -19.24 25.15 12.61
N GLU A 236 -18.93 26.37 13.05
CA GLU A 236 -19.89 27.33 13.63
C GLU A 236 -20.69 28.09 12.56
N SER A 237 -20.29 28.07 11.29
CA SER A 237 -21.01 28.71 10.17
C SER A 237 -22.34 28.03 9.76
N LYS A 238 -22.96 27.25 10.64
CA LYS A 238 -24.25 26.57 10.48
C LYS A 238 -25.27 27.08 11.50
#